data_AF-A0A8T4JJZ6-F1
#
_entry.id   AF-A0A8T4JJZ6-F1
#
_cell.length_a   1.000
_cell.length_b   1.000
_cell.length_c   1.000
_cell.angle_alpha   90.00
_cell.angle_beta   90.00
_cell.angle_gamma   90.00
#
_symmetry.space_group_name_H-M   'P 1'
#
loop_
_entity.id
_entity.type
_entity.pdbx_description
1 polymer ?
#
loop_
_entity_poly.entity_id
_entity_poly.type
_entity_poly.pdbx_seq_one_letter_code
_entity_poly.pdbx_strand_id
1 'polypeptide(L)'
;MKIYAIGGFNEVGKNMTVVDLGEDAIIFDCGFFLPPIVELEENEKVYNERKLRQIKAVPDDLVLDDLGITKKVRAIIPSHAHLDHIGAIPYLGHRYNAEVIGTPFTIEVLKTIYNDEHIYIKNKLKVVQPNSYCYVQGKNKRYKVDFINITHSTIQCSMLALHTDEGVILYANDFKLDDNPVLGKKPNYEKLKEIAKIGVKAIIVDSLYSGDERKTASEKVARTMLEDVLFSTTNQNVGLIVTTFSSHIARLKSIAEFGKKLNRKVVFLGRSLNKYVGAAIKVDLCPFKNDIELVSYRRRLEKKLKQINEKRQNYMVVCTGHQGEPGSILDRLAKNKLPFYFQKNDQVIFSSSVIPTPVNIDNRNRLDERLKKRGVRIFNNVHVSGHAGREDLRDLIEMIKPEIIIPAHGSHEKTHPMVDLCEELGYKNDKNVFLLNDKEYLEL
;
A
#
# COMPACT_ATOMS: atom_id res chain seq x y z
N MET A 1 7.75 -28.06 7.87
CA MET A 1 7.66 -26.59 8.11
C MET A 1 6.19 -26.15 8.21
N LYS A 2 5.82 -25.02 8.83
CA LYS A 2 4.40 -24.55 8.89
C LYS A 2 4.22 -23.09 8.44
N ILE A 3 3.14 -22.80 7.73
CA ILE A 3 2.70 -21.44 7.38
C ILE A 3 1.41 -21.12 8.12
N TYR A 4 1.40 -20.06 8.92
CA TYR A 4 0.23 -19.56 9.64
C TYR A 4 -0.34 -18.31 8.97
N ALA A 5 -1.63 -18.35 8.67
CA ALA A 5 -2.41 -17.24 8.15
C ALA A 5 -2.94 -16.40 9.33
N ILE A 6 -2.27 -15.32 9.74
CA ILE A 6 -2.71 -14.56 10.94
C ILE A 6 -3.69 -13.43 10.60
N GLY A 7 -3.53 -12.81 9.43
CA GLY A 7 -4.44 -11.78 8.93
C GLY A 7 -4.26 -11.54 7.44
N GLY A 8 -5.31 -11.06 6.78
CA GLY A 8 -5.33 -10.83 5.33
C GLY A 8 -5.77 -12.04 4.51
N PHE A 9 -6.32 -13.09 5.14
CA PHE A 9 -6.85 -14.26 4.44
C PHE A 9 -8.38 -14.27 4.37
N ASN A 10 -9.03 -13.42 5.16
CA ASN A 10 -10.49 -13.23 5.15
C ASN A 10 -10.93 -11.84 4.67
N GLU A 11 -9.98 -10.91 4.51
CA GLU A 11 -10.28 -9.53 4.13
C GLU A 11 -9.12 -8.88 3.37
N VAL A 12 -9.39 -7.69 2.82
CA VAL A 12 -8.38 -6.83 2.20
C VAL A 12 -7.70 -5.99 3.28
N GLY A 13 -6.42 -6.30 3.52
CA GLY A 13 -5.57 -5.66 4.51
C GLY A 13 -5.35 -6.50 5.76
N LYS A 14 -4.87 -5.90 6.86
CA LYS A 14 -4.51 -6.63 8.09
C LYS A 14 -3.47 -7.74 7.85
N ASN A 15 -2.63 -7.58 6.82
CA ASN A 15 -1.75 -8.63 6.35
C ASN A 15 -0.75 -9.04 7.44
N MET A 16 -0.69 -10.33 7.72
CA MET A 16 0.33 -10.94 8.57
C MET A 16 0.39 -12.45 8.32
N THR A 17 1.56 -12.94 7.91
CA THR A 17 1.83 -14.36 7.69
C THR A 17 3.04 -14.78 8.50
N VAL A 18 2.99 -15.92 9.17
CA VAL A 18 4.13 -16.46 9.93
C VAL A 18 4.61 -17.76 9.31
N VAL A 19 5.90 -17.87 9.04
CA VAL A 19 6.55 -19.12 8.66
C VAL A 19 7.28 -19.67 9.87
N ASP A 20 6.79 -20.78 10.44
CA ASP A 20 7.44 -21.52 11.53
C ASP A 20 8.40 -22.56 10.95
N LEU A 21 9.67 -22.41 11.32
CA LEU A 21 10.82 -23.20 10.87
C LEU A 21 11.30 -24.15 11.97
N GLY A 22 10.47 -24.41 13.00
CA GLY A 22 10.73 -25.32 14.11
C GLY A 22 11.20 -24.57 15.35
N GLU A 23 12.48 -24.18 15.39
CA GLU A 23 13.07 -23.42 16.51
C GLU A 23 13.03 -21.90 16.31
N ASP A 24 12.74 -21.45 15.08
CA ASP A 24 12.72 -20.07 14.66
C ASP A 24 11.45 -19.79 13.85
N ALA A 25 10.99 -18.54 13.84
CA ALA A 25 9.89 -18.11 12.99
C ALA A 25 10.19 -16.75 12.35
N ILE A 26 9.61 -16.52 11.17
CA ILE A 26 9.70 -15.25 10.44
C ILE A 26 8.29 -14.75 10.13
N ILE A 27 8.04 -13.48 10.41
CA ILE A 27 6.78 -12.80 10.10
C ILE A 27 6.95 -12.02 8.79
N PHE A 28 6.05 -12.21 7.84
CA PHE A 28 5.85 -11.34 6.68
C PHE A 28 4.67 -10.43 6.91
N ASP A 29 4.92 -9.12 6.76
CA ASP A 29 3.97 -8.03 7.04
C ASP A 29 3.35 -8.04 8.45
N CYS A 30 2.86 -6.89 8.87
CA CYS A 30 2.06 -6.71 10.09
C CYS A 30 1.28 -5.41 9.93
N GLY A 31 0.13 -5.53 9.29
CA GLY A 31 -0.65 -4.40 8.80
C GLY A 31 -1.95 -4.12 9.54
N PHE A 32 -2.57 -3.00 9.18
CA PHE A 32 -3.88 -2.61 9.67
C PHE A 32 -5.03 -3.08 8.78
N PHE A 33 -6.20 -3.30 9.41
CA PHE A 33 -7.49 -3.19 8.74
C PHE A 33 -7.97 -1.74 8.85
N LEU A 34 -8.01 -1.03 7.71
CA LEU A 34 -8.24 0.40 7.67
C LEU A 34 -9.67 0.86 8.00
N PRO A 35 -10.76 0.17 7.61
CA PRO A 35 -12.11 0.67 7.84
C PRO A 35 -12.41 1.09 9.29
N PRO A 36 -12.14 0.26 10.33
CA PRO A 36 -12.43 0.66 11.70
C PRO A 36 -11.45 1.72 12.23
N ILE A 37 -10.26 1.89 11.63
CA ILE A 37 -9.34 2.98 11.97
C ILE A 37 -9.88 4.32 11.50
N VAL A 38 -10.42 4.36 10.28
CA VAL A 38 -11.03 5.58 9.72
C VAL A 38 -12.20 6.04 10.61
N GLU A 39 -13.05 5.12 11.04
CA GLU A 39 -14.15 5.41 11.97
C GLU A 39 -13.66 5.89 13.35
N LEU A 40 -12.55 5.34 13.85
CA LEU A 40 -11.94 5.83 15.09
C LEU A 40 -11.37 7.23 14.94
N GLU A 41 -10.63 7.54 13.87
CA GLU A 41 -10.00 8.86 13.69
C GLU A 41 -11.02 10.01 13.67
N GLU A 42 -12.28 9.73 13.31
CA GLU A 42 -13.37 10.70 13.38
C GLU A 42 -13.76 11.06 14.82
N ASN A 43 -13.58 10.14 15.77
CA ASN A 43 -14.09 10.22 17.14
C ASN A 43 -12.98 10.36 18.20
N GLU A 44 -11.84 9.69 18.00
CA GLU A 44 -10.70 9.59 18.91
C GLU A 44 -9.39 9.78 18.12
N LYS A 45 -8.45 10.59 18.64
CA LYS A 45 -7.20 10.93 17.93
C LYS A 45 -6.01 10.04 18.28
N VAL A 46 -6.12 9.25 19.35
CA VAL A 46 -5.04 8.41 19.86
C VAL A 46 -5.64 7.06 20.20
N TYR A 47 -5.10 6.01 19.59
CA TYR A 47 -5.48 4.64 19.88
C TYR A 47 -4.25 3.85 20.32
N ASN A 48 -4.46 2.92 21.26
CA ASN A 48 -3.43 2.00 21.75
C ASN A 48 -3.73 0.58 21.28
N GLU A 49 -2.80 -0.35 21.53
CA GLU A 49 -2.94 -1.76 21.15
C GLU A 49 -4.30 -2.36 21.58
N ARG A 50 -4.72 -2.13 22.83
CA ARG A 50 -5.97 -2.69 23.36
C ARG A 50 -7.19 -2.23 22.54
N LYS A 51 -7.27 -0.95 22.23
CA LYS A 51 -8.38 -0.39 21.43
C LYS A 51 -8.35 -0.95 20.02
N LEU A 52 -7.19 -0.98 19.37
CA LEU A 52 -7.01 -1.53 18.03
C LEU A 52 -7.44 -3.00 17.93
N ARG A 53 -7.12 -3.82 18.94
CA ARG A 53 -7.59 -5.20 19.02
C ARG A 53 -9.10 -5.28 19.19
N GLN A 54 -9.69 -4.45 20.07
CA GLN A 54 -11.14 -4.44 20.30
C GLN A 54 -11.94 -4.16 19.01
N ILE A 55 -11.45 -3.25 18.16
CA ILE A 55 -12.08 -2.92 16.89
C ILE A 55 -11.61 -3.81 15.72
N LYS A 56 -10.79 -4.84 16.00
CA LYS A 56 -10.23 -5.77 15.01
C LYS A 56 -9.44 -5.05 13.90
N ALA A 57 -8.75 -3.96 14.23
CA ALA A 57 -7.92 -3.19 13.30
C ALA A 57 -6.53 -3.77 13.08
N VAL A 58 -6.12 -4.75 13.88
CA VAL A 58 -4.79 -5.39 13.83
C VAL A 58 -4.95 -6.91 13.72
N PRO A 59 -3.94 -7.64 13.23
CA PRO A 59 -3.97 -9.10 13.17
C PRO A 59 -4.12 -9.69 14.57
N ASP A 60 -4.80 -10.83 14.68
CA ASP A 60 -5.00 -11.50 15.96
C ASP A 60 -3.81 -12.41 16.28
N ASP A 61 -2.67 -11.78 16.57
CA ASP A 61 -1.40 -12.46 16.83
C ASP A 61 -1.30 -13.15 18.20
N LEU A 62 -2.33 -13.03 19.05
CA LEU A 62 -2.36 -13.69 20.36
C LEU A 62 -2.35 -15.22 20.23
N VAL A 63 -2.88 -15.75 19.12
CA VAL A 63 -2.82 -17.19 18.81
C VAL A 63 -1.36 -17.71 18.78
N LEU A 64 -0.39 -16.86 18.47
CA LEU A 64 1.03 -17.25 18.46
C LEU A 64 1.60 -17.50 19.85
N ASP A 65 0.99 -16.93 20.91
CA ASP A 65 1.39 -17.17 22.30
C ASP A 65 0.99 -18.59 22.70
N ASP A 66 -0.26 -18.97 22.41
CA ASP A 66 -0.82 -20.29 22.71
C ASP A 66 -0.06 -21.41 21.99
N LEU A 67 0.44 -21.11 20.77
CA LEU A 67 1.26 -22.01 19.96
C LEU A 67 2.75 -22.00 20.34
N GLY A 68 3.17 -21.15 21.27
CA GLY A 68 4.57 -21.00 21.67
C GLY A 68 5.49 -20.43 20.57
N ILE A 69 4.93 -19.80 19.54
CA ILE A 69 5.65 -19.27 18.38
C ILE A 69 6.20 -17.87 18.66
N THR A 70 5.53 -17.05 19.47
CA THR A 70 5.94 -15.66 19.77
C THR A 70 7.41 -15.54 20.18
N LYS A 71 7.91 -16.49 20.97
CA LYS A 71 9.31 -16.52 21.47
C LYS A 71 10.33 -16.98 20.42
N LYS A 72 9.87 -17.61 19.33
CA LYS A 72 10.69 -18.12 18.23
C LYS A 72 10.90 -17.08 17.12
N VAL A 73 10.08 -16.03 17.08
CA VAL A 73 10.14 -15.01 16.02
C VAL A 73 11.48 -14.27 16.03
N ARG A 74 12.16 -14.26 14.87
CA ARG A 74 13.48 -13.63 14.69
C ARG A 74 13.45 -12.36 13.86
N ALA A 75 12.50 -12.24 12.93
CA ALA A 75 12.36 -11.08 12.07
C ALA A 75 10.89 -10.80 11.74
N ILE A 76 10.58 -9.51 11.59
CA ILE A 76 9.37 -9.00 10.95
C ILE A 76 9.82 -8.33 9.65
N ILE A 77 9.33 -8.82 8.52
CA ILE A 77 9.82 -8.40 7.21
C ILE A 77 8.64 -7.86 6.39
N PRO A 78 8.40 -6.53 6.44
CA PRO A 78 7.37 -5.94 5.61
C PRO A 78 7.77 -5.90 4.12
N SER A 79 6.82 -6.23 3.25
CA SER A 79 6.97 -6.22 1.79
C SER A 79 7.07 -4.80 1.22
N HIS A 80 6.24 -3.89 1.73
CA HIS A 80 6.16 -2.50 1.25
C HIS A 80 5.52 -1.55 2.27
N ALA A 81 5.39 -0.26 1.91
CA ALA A 81 5.08 0.83 2.84
C ALA A 81 3.58 1.16 3.05
N HIS A 82 2.65 0.31 2.64
CA HIS A 82 1.23 0.55 2.90
C HIS A 82 0.82 0.18 4.32
N LEU A 83 -0.17 0.90 4.84
CA LEU A 83 -0.60 0.77 6.24
C LEU A 83 -1.19 -0.60 6.55
N ASP A 84 -1.78 -1.25 5.57
CA ASP A 84 -2.26 -2.62 5.65
C ASP A 84 -1.15 -3.68 5.54
N HIS A 85 0.12 -3.26 5.50
CA HIS A 85 1.31 -4.12 5.58
C HIS A 85 2.26 -3.72 6.73
N ILE A 86 2.33 -2.44 7.12
CA ILE A 86 3.22 -1.96 8.19
C ILE A 86 2.51 -1.33 9.39
N GLY A 87 1.22 -1.02 9.25
CA GLY A 87 0.51 -0.15 10.18
C GLY A 87 0.40 -0.73 11.58
N ALA A 88 0.39 -2.05 11.73
CA ALA A 88 0.32 -2.71 13.03
C ALA A 88 1.70 -2.93 13.67
N ILE A 89 2.81 -2.85 12.93
CA ILE A 89 4.17 -3.00 13.47
C ILE A 89 4.40 -2.07 14.68
N PRO A 90 3.96 -0.79 14.70
CA PRO A 90 4.14 0.05 15.87
C PRO A 90 3.47 -0.42 17.15
N TYR A 91 2.37 -1.16 17.02
CA TYR A 91 1.56 -1.58 18.14
C TYR A 91 1.84 -3.02 18.54
N LEU A 92 2.28 -3.87 17.60
CA LEU A 92 2.49 -5.30 17.84
C LEU A 92 3.96 -5.72 17.85
N GLY A 93 4.83 -4.98 17.15
CA GLY A 93 6.24 -5.38 16.96
C GLY A 93 7.00 -5.59 18.28
N HIS A 94 6.64 -4.82 19.31
CA HIS A 94 7.21 -4.91 20.64
C HIS A 94 6.90 -6.22 21.38
N ARG A 95 6.03 -7.09 20.86
CA ARG A 95 5.77 -8.42 21.44
C ARG A 95 6.87 -9.42 21.07
N TYR A 96 7.54 -9.20 19.93
CA TYR A 96 8.56 -10.11 19.40
C TYR A 96 9.98 -9.61 19.71
N ASN A 97 10.90 -10.54 19.99
CA ASN A 97 12.33 -10.24 20.07
C ASN A 97 12.97 -10.35 18.68
N ALA A 98 12.57 -9.45 17.78
CA ALA A 98 12.86 -9.54 16.35
C ALA A 98 13.37 -8.22 15.75
N GLU A 99 14.24 -8.31 14.74
CA GLU A 99 14.55 -7.15 13.87
C GLU A 99 13.36 -6.85 12.95
N VAL A 100 13.10 -5.59 12.64
CA VAL A 100 12.20 -5.20 11.55
C VAL A 100 13.04 -4.88 10.33
N ILE A 101 12.88 -5.65 9.27
CA ILE A 101 13.76 -5.62 8.08
C ILE A 101 12.94 -5.23 6.86
N GLY A 102 13.26 -4.09 6.25
CA GLY A 102 12.49 -3.60 5.10
C GLY A 102 13.31 -2.77 4.13
N THR A 103 12.69 -2.36 3.04
CA THR A 103 13.31 -1.46 2.07
C THR A 103 13.51 -0.05 2.66
N PRO A 104 14.44 0.77 2.13
CA PRO A 104 14.69 2.11 2.67
C PRO A 104 13.42 2.94 2.86
N PHE A 105 12.54 2.97 1.85
CA PHE A 105 11.29 3.71 1.90
C PHE A 105 10.34 3.15 2.96
N THR A 106 10.16 1.84 3.01
CA THR A 106 9.31 1.18 4.01
C THR A 106 9.77 1.48 5.44
N ILE A 107 11.07 1.36 5.71
CA ILE A 107 11.64 1.67 7.03
C ILE A 107 11.51 3.17 7.37
N GLU A 108 11.67 4.07 6.41
CA GLU A 108 11.54 5.50 6.66
C GLU A 108 10.08 5.96 6.88
N VAL A 109 9.12 5.37 6.15
CA VAL A 109 7.69 5.57 6.43
C VAL A 109 7.37 5.06 7.83
N LEU A 110 7.85 3.87 8.18
CA LEU A 110 7.62 3.28 9.50
C LEU A 110 8.21 4.16 10.62
N LYS A 111 9.45 4.65 10.48
CA LYS A 111 10.06 5.65 11.40
C LYS A 111 9.20 6.91 11.53
N THR A 112 8.61 7.37 10.44
CA THR A 112 7.74 8.55 10.48
C THR A 112 6.45 8.28 11.24
N ILE A 113 5.85 7.09 11.09
CA ILE A 113 4.68 6.67 11.90
C ILE A 113 5.06 6.62 13.38
N TYR A 114 6.19 6.01 13.73
CA TYR A 114 6.66 5.97 15.12
C TYR A 114 6.81 7.35 15.75
N ASN A 115 7.40 8.29 15.02
CA ASN A 115 7.58 9.66 15.48
C ASN A 115 6.25 10.42 15.61
N ASP A 116 5.35 10.28 14.63
CA ASP A 116 4.05 10.94 14.62
C ASP A 116 3.15 10.47 15.79
N GLU A 117 3.22 9.17 16.12
CA GLU A 117 2.42 8.55 17.18
C GLU A 117 3.13 8.55 18.55
N HIS A 118 4.36 9.09 18.63
CA HIS A 118 5.20 9.08 19.84
C HIS A 118 5.43 7.68 20.44
N ILE A 119 5.57 6.67 19.59
CA ILE A 119 5.74 5.27 19.99
C ILE A 119 7.23 4.93 20.06
N TYR A 120 7.70 4.42 21.20
CA TYR A 120 9.04 3.86 21.35
C TYR A 120 9.10 2.40 20.86
N ILE A 121 10.21 2.05 20.21
CA ILE A 121 10.40 0.76 19.56
C ILE A 121 11.60 0.07 20.19
N LYS A 122 11.41 -1.17 20.64
CA LYS A 122 12.52 -2.02 21.09
C LYS A 122 13.21 -2.73 19.91
N ASN A 123 12.48 -2.97 18.84
CA ASN A 123 12.94 -3.70 17.66
C ASN A 123 13.96 -2.88 16.88
N LYS A 124 15.09 -3.50 16.53
CA LYS A 124 16.08 -2.88 15.66
C LYS A 124 15.55 -2.82 14.23
N LEU A 125 15.60 -1.63 13.63
CA LEU A 125 15.24 -1.41 12.23
C LEU A 125 16.46 -1.67 11.33
N LYS A 126 16.30 -2.53 10.33
CA LYS A 126 17.34 -2.89 9.37
C LYS A 126 16.86 -2.60 7.95
N VAL A 127 17.70 -1.93 7.17
CA VAL A 127 17.40 -1.56 5.79
C VAL A 127 18.05 -2.55 4.83
N VAL A 128 17.31 -3.01 3.82
CA VAL A 128 17.80 -3.86 2.73
C VAL A 128 17.36 -3.26 1.40
N GLN A 129 18.28 -3.12 0.44
CA GLN A 129 17.94 -2.53 -0.86
C GLN A 129 17.08 -3.51 -1.70
N PRO A 130 16.16 -3.02 -2.54
CA PRO A 130 15.49 -3.87 -3.53
C PRO A 130 16.51 -4.56 -4.44
N ASN A 131 16.24 -5.80 -4.85
CA ASN A 131 17.14 -6.70 -5.58
C ASN A 131 18.42 -7.05 -4.80
N SER A 132 18.34 -7.07 -3.48
CA SER A 132 19.40 -7.53 -2.58
C SER A 132 18.87 -8.67 -1.71
N TYR A 133 19.67 -9.09 -0.74
CA TYR A 133 19.26 -10.08 0.24
C TYR A 133 19.79 -9.72 1.62
N CYS A 134 19.25 -10.37 2.64
CA CYS A 134 19.80 -10.33 3.98
C CYS A 134 19.81 -11.72 4.61
N TYR A 135 20.58 -11.86 5.68
CA TYR A 135 20.47 -13.01 6.57
C TYR A 135 19.73 -12.61 7.85
N VAL A 136 18.74 -13.43 8.22
CA VAL A 136 18.08 -13.44 9.52
C VAL A 136 18.81 -14.46 10.39
N GLN A 137 19.26 -14.04 11.57
CA GLN A 137 19.92 -14.92 12.52
C GLN A 137 18.88 -15.75 13.29
N GLY A 138 18.88 -17.06 13.06
CA GLY A 138 18.16 -18.03 13.88
C GLY A 138 18.99 -18.50 15.07
N LYS A 139 18.42 -19.45 15.83
CA LYS A 139 19.09 -20.04 17.00
C LYS A 139 20.33 -20.84 16.61
N ASN A 140 20.19 -21.70 15.60
CA ASN A 140 21.23 -22.64 15.16
C ASN A 140 21.66 -22.47 13.69
N LYS A 141 20.92 -21.68 12.90
CA LYS A 141 21.23 -21.40 11.49
C LYS A 141 20.88 -19.97 11.09
N ARG A 142 21.31 -19.56 9.90
CA ARG A 142 20.95 -18.26 9.29
C ARG A 142 20.02 -18.50 8.11
N TYR A 143 18.95 -17.73 8.03
CA TYR A 143 17.98 -17.80 6.95
C TYR A 143 18.26 -16.68 5.95
N LYS A 144 18.46 -17.04 4.68
CA LYS A 144 18.59 -16.04 3.62
C LYS A 144 17.21 -15.58 3.19
N VAL A 145 17.02 -14.27 3.07
CA VAL A 145 15.81 -13.65 2.51
C VAL A 145 16.22 -12.72 1.37
N ASP A 146 15.82 -13.05 0.14
CA ASP A 146 15.97 -12.15 -1.01
C ASP A 146 14.79 -11.16 -1.06
N PHE A 147 15.09 -9.89 -1.35
CA PHE A 147 14.13 -8.81 -1.59
C PHE A 147 14.06 -8.57 -3.10
N ILE A 148 13.03 -9.09 -3.75
CA ILE A 148 12.89 -9.08 -5.21
C ILE A 148 12.03 -7.89 -5.60
N ASN A 149 12.60 -6.92 -6.32
CA ASN A 149 11.87 -5.72 -6.72
C ASN A 149 10.66 -6.09 -7.59
N ILE A 150 9.51 -5.59 -7.18
CA ILE A 150 8.25 -5.72 -7.90
C ILE A 150 7.57 -4.35 -7.99
N THR A 151 6.67 -4.18 -8.94
CA THR A 151 5.89 -2.95 -9.08
C THR A 151 4.57 -3.04 -8.33
N HIS A 152 4.17 -1.94 -7.70
CA HIS A 152 2.90 -1.79 -7.00
C HIS A 152 2.53 -0.29 -6.97
N SER A 153 1.48 0.11 -6.25
CA SER A 153 1.10 1.53 -6.10
C SER A 153 1.97 2.31 -5.09
N THR A 154 2.96 1.68 -4.46
CA THR A 154 4.04 2.36 -3.71
C THR A 154 5.43 2.00 -4.26
N ILE A 155 6.42 2.86 -4.02
CA ILE A 155 7.82 2.62 -4.38
C ILE A 155 8.48 1.61 -3.45
N GLN A 156 9.52 0.92 -3.95
CA GLN A 156 10.31 -0.09 -3.23
C GLN A 156 9.47 -1.22 -2.61
N CYS A 157 8.42 -1.64 -3.31
CA CYS A 157 7.73 -2.89 -3.02
C CYS A 157 8.61 -4.09 -3.39
N SER A 158 8.57 -5.15 -2.59
CA SER A 158 9.35 -6.38 -2.84
C SER A 158 8.53 -7.64 -2.58
N MET A 159 8.66 -8.62 -3.48
CA MET A 159 8.39 -10.00 -3.12
C MET A 159 9.55 -10.52 -2.26
N LEU A 160 9.24 -11.32 -1.24
CA LEU A 160 10.22 -11.81 -0.27
C LEU A 160 10.41 -13.31 -0.46
N ALA A 161 11.62 -13.74 -0.79
CA ALA A 161 11.95 -15.15 -0.95
C ALA A 161 12.78 -15.65 0.22
N LEU A 162 12.16 -16.43 1.10
CA LEU A 162 12.81 -17.09 2.23
C LEU A 162 13.35 -18.45 1.79
N HIS A 163 14.65 -18.62 1.87
CA HIS A 163 15.33 -19.87 1.52
C HIS A 163 15.30 -20.83 2.71
N THR A 164 14.79 -22.04 2.46
CA THR A 164 14.73 -23.12 3.45
C THR A 164 15.34 -24.40 2.90
N ASP A 165 15.57 -25.39 3.76
CA ASP A 165 16.12 -26.69 3.36
C ASP A 165 15.12 -27.49 2.50
N GLU A 166 13.83 -27.16 2.56
CA GLU A 166 12.73 -27.81 1.82
C GLU A 166 12.35 -27.07 0.52
N GLY A 167 13.05 -25.98 0.19
CA GLY A 167 12.75 -25.11 -0.95
C GLY A 167 12.43 -23.66 -0.53
N VAL A 168 12.12 -22.81 -1.50
CA VAL A 168 11.84 -21.38 -1.24
C VAL A 168 10.38 -21.17 -0.83
N ILE A 169 10.16 -20.38 0.22
CA ILE A 169 8.86 -19.78 0.51
C ILE A 169 8.84 -18.39 -0.11
N LEU A 170 8.01 -18.18 -1.12
CA LEU A 170 7.87 -16.91 -1.82
C LEU A 170 6.63 -16.17 -1.31
N TYR A 171 6.86 -15.07 -0.61
CA TYR A 171 5.80 -14.14 -0.22
C TYR A 171 5.64 -13.08 -1.30
N ALA A 172 4.62 -13.24 -2.12
CA ALA A 172 4.27 -12.43 -3.28
C ALA A 172 2.96 -11.65 -3.01
N ASN A 173 2.87 -11.04 -1.83
CA ASN A 173 1.74 -10.19 -1.48
C ASN A 173 1.90 -8.79 -2.09
N ASP A 174 0.80 -8.25 -2.59
CA ASP A 174 0.65 -6.98 -3.31
C ASP A 174 1.66 -6.70 -4.43
N PHE A 175 1.22 -6.88 -5.67
CA PHE A 175 2.05 -6.57 -6.83
C PHE A 175 1.24 -6.33 -8.09
N LYS A 176 1.88 -5.78 -9.13
CA LYS A 176 1.48 -5.95 -10.53
C LYS A 176 2.73 -6.14 -11.39
N LEU A 177 2.58 -6.64 -12.61
CA LEU A 177 3.69 -6.78 -13.55
C LEU A 177 3.73 -5.59 -14.52
N ASP A 178 4.27 -4.45 -14.05
CA ASP A 178 4.39 -3.22 -14.84
C ASP A 178 5.80 -3.06 -15.44
N ASP A 179 5.91 -3.28 -16.75
CA ASP A 179 7.18 -3.15 -17.48
C ASP A 179 7.58 -1.70 -17.78
N ASN A 180 6.67 -0.74 -17.57
CA ASN A 180 6.86 0.67 -17.88
C ASN A 180 6.55 1.58 -16.68
N PRO A 181 7.13 1.32 -15.49
CA PRO A 181 6.80 2.10 -14.30
C PRO A 181 7.27 3.55 -14.46
N VAL A 182 6.46 4.50 -13.99
CA VAL A 182 6.76 5.95 -14.09
C VAL A 182 7.88 6.37 -13.12
N LEU A 183 8.09 5.59 -12.06
CA LEU A 183 9.13 5.78 -11.06
C LEU A 183 9.58 4.42 -10.51
N GLY A 184 10.88 4.26 -10.29
CA GLY A 184 11.46 3.01 -9.81
C GLY A 184 11.88 2.05 -10.93
N LYS A 185 12.16 0.80 -10.57
CA LYS A 185 12.58 -0.26 -11.49
C LYS A 185 11.39 -1.16 -11.85
N LYS A 186 11.40 -1.73 -13.05
CA LYS A 186 10.49 -2.80 -13.48
C LYS A 186 10.64 -4.05 -12.59
N PRO A 187 9.68 -4.99 -12.60
CA PRO A 187 9.82 -6.29 -11.95
C PRO A 187 11.15 -6.97 -12.29
N ASN A 188 11.80 -7.57 -11.28
CA ASN A 188 13.03 -8.31 -11.50
C ASN A 188 12.75 -9.76 -11.95
N TYR A 189 12.35 -9.91 -13.20
CA TYR A 189 12.04 -11.22 -13.79
C TYR A 189 13.23 -12.17 -13.83
N GLU A 190 14.45 -11.66 -13.98
CA GLU A 190 15.66 -12.48 -13.95
C GLU A 190 15.80 -13.16 -12.58
N LYS A 191 15.62 -12.39 -11.50
CA LYS A 191 15.66 -12.95 -10.15
C LYS A 191 14.50 -13.90 -9.86
N LEU A 192 13.29 -13.62 -10.35
CA LEU A 192 12.15 -14.54 -10.22
C LEU A 192 12.44 -15.89 -10.91
N LYS A 193 13.04 -15.86 -12.11
CA LYS A 193 13.48 -17.09 -12.82
C LYS A 193 14.59 -17.82 -12.08
N GLU A 194 15.52 -17.11 -11.43
CA GLU A 194 16.51 -17.76 -10.55
C GLU A 194 15.84 -18.48 -9.37
N ILE A 195 14.87 -17.83 -8.71
CA ILE A 195 14.11 -18.44 -7.60
C ILE A 195 13.33 -19.66 -8.08
N ALA A 196 12.69 -19.59 -9.25
CA ALA A 196 11.99 -20.72 -9.84
C ALA A 196 12.92 -21.92 -10.08
N LYS A 197 14.16 -21.69 -10.54
CA LYS A 197 15.17 -22.75 -10.73
C LYS A 197 15.63 -23.41 -9.42
N ILE A 198 15.59 -22.70 -8.30
CA ILE A 198 15.91 -23.27 -6.98
C ILE A 198 14.80 -24.21 -6.51
N GLY A 199 13.56 -23.94 -6.91
CA GLY A 199 12.37 -24.67 -6.48
C GLY A 199 11.61 -23.91 -5.40
N VAL A 200 10.35 -23.53 -5.71
CA VAL A 200 9.47 -22.84 -4.78
C VAL A 200 8.53 -23.84 -4.12
N LYS A 201 8.72 -24.06 -2.83
CA LYS A 201 7.91 -24.98 -2.03
C LYS A 201 6.50 -24.45 -1.85
N ALA A 202 6.36 -23.16 -1.51
CA ALA A 202 5.06 -22.51 -1.41
C ALA A 202 5.14 -21.04 -1.84
N ILE A 203 4.10 -20.56 -2.49
CA ILE A 203 3.86 -19.14 -2.73
C ILE A 203 2.63 -18.67 -1.93
N ILE A 204 2.76 -17.52 -1.26
CA ILE A 204 1.63 -16.77 -0.68
C ILE A 204 1.41 -15.58 -1.60
N VAL A 205 0.22 -15.47 -2.21
CA VAL A 205 0.02 -14.57 -3.37
C VAL A 205 -1.22 -13.70 -3.24
N ASP A 206 -1.06 -12.40 -3.52
CA ASP A 206 -2.19 -11.45 -3.65
C ASP A 206 -3.20 -11.97 -4.67
N SER A 207 -4.45 -12.11 -4.25
CA SER A 207 -5.53 -12.62 -5.08
C SER A 207 -6.70 -11.63 -5.17
N LEU A 208 -6.53 -10.38 -4.76
CA LEU A 208 -7.60 -9.37 -4.67
C LEU A 208 -8.43 -9.22 -5.96
N TYR A 209 -7.76 -9.34 -7.11
CA TYR A 209 -8.38 -9.26 -8.44
C TYR A 209 -8.15 -10.52 -9.27
N SER A 210 -8.05 -11.69 -8.62
CA SER A 210 -7.91 -12.98 -9.30
C SER A 210 -9.10 -13.33 -10.22
N GLY A 211 -10.29 -12.79 -9.91
CA GLY A 211 -11.49 -12.91 -10.72
C GLY A 211 -11.68 -11.81 -11.77
N ASP A 212 -10.79 -10.80 -11.83
CA ASP A 212 -10.86 -9.77 -12.85
C ASP A 212 -10.10 -10.25 -14.10
N GLU A 213 -10.84 -10.53 -15.18
CA GLU A 213 -10.33 -10.92 -16.50
C GLU A 213 -9.54 -9.78 -17.18
N ARG A 214 -8.33 -9.51 -16.68
CA ARG A 214 -7.47 -8.43 -17.16
C ARG A 214 -5.99 -8.68 -16.88
N LYS A 215 -5.15 -8.01 -17.67
CA LYS A 215 -3.81 -7.60 -17.26
C LYS A 215 -3.90 -6.21 -16.61
N THR A 216 -3.29 -6.01 -15.45
CA THR A 216 -3.33 -4.70 -14.81
C THR A 216 -2.49 -3.70 -15.59
N ALA A 217 -3.12 -2.58 -15.96
CA ALA A 217 -2.46 -1.55 -16.76
C ALA A 217 -1.26 -0.92 -16.03
N SER A 218 -0.26 -0.57 -16.83
CA SER A 218 0.91 0.19 -16.38
C SER A 218 0.51 1.54 -15.78
N GLU A 219 1.28 2.01 -14.79
CA GLU A 219 1.16 3.37 -14.26
C GLU A 219 1.33 4.45 -15.34
N LYS A 220 2.00 4.13 -16.45
CA LYS A 220 2.07 4.98 -17.65
C LYS A 220 0.68 5.31 -18.21
N VAL A 221 -0.27 4.39 -18.16
CA VAL A 221 -1.64 4.61 -18.63
C VAL A 221 -2.35 5.64 -17.74
N ALA A 222 -2.26 5.52 -16.42
CA ALA A 222 -2.83 6.53 -15.51
C ALA A 222 -2.17 7.90 -15.70
N ARG A 223 -0.86 7.93 -15.97
CA ARG A 223 -0.16 9.17 -16.34
C ARG A 223 -0.72 9.79 -17.62
N THR A 224 -1.00 8.99 -18.66
CA THR A 224 -1.62 9.48 -19.90
C THR A 224 -3.05 9.99 -19.67
N MET A 225 -3.86 9.28 -18.88
CA MET A 225 -5.21 9.75 -18.51
C MET A 225 -5.14 11.09 -17.76
N LEU A 226 -4.16 11.24 -16.87
CA LEU A 226 -3.95 12.48 -16.12
C LEU A 226 -3.48 13.61 -17.04
N GLU A 227 -2.60 13.32 -18.00
CA GLU A 227 -2.17 14.27 -19.02
C GLU A 227 -3.37 14.75 -19.85
N ASP A 228 -4.19 13.83 -20.37
CA ASP A 228 -5.37 14.16 -21.15
C ASP A 228 -6.35 15.06 -20.37
N VAL A 229 -6.69 14.69 -19.13
CA VAL A 229 -7.57 15.53 -18.30
C VAL A 229 -6.97 16.91 -18.06
N LEU A 230 -5.65 17.02 -17.83
CA LEU A 230 -4.99 18.28 -17.50
C LEU A 230 -4.73 19.21 -18.69
N PHE A 231 -4.55 18.67 -19.91
CA PHE A 231 -4.20 19.47 -21.09
C PHE A 231 -5.31 19.56 -22.14
N SER A 232 -6.26 18.62 -22.16
CA SER A 232 -7.37 18.59 -23.10
C SER A 232 -8.66 19.25 -22.56
N THR A 233 -8.62 19.82 -21.35
CA THR A 233 -9.76 20.50 -20.73
C THR A 233 -9.52 22.00 -20.54
N THR A 234 -10.59 22.81 -20.61
CA THR A 234 -10.49 24.26 -20.39
C THR A 234 -10.17 24.57 -18.93
N ASN A 235 -8.94 25.03 -18.70
CA ASN A 235 -8.34 25.19 -17.36
C ASN A 235 -7.91 26.64 -17.07
N GLN A 236 -8.40 27.60 -17.86
CA GLN A 236 -8.09 29.02 -17.70
C GLN A 236 -8.88 29.63 -16.53
N ASN A 237 -8.19 30.37 -15.66
CA ASN A 237 -8.79 31.11 -14.54
C ASN A 237 -9.57 30.29 -13.50
N VAL A 238 -9.38 28.97 -13.46
CA VAL A 238 -10.04 28.07 -12.49
C VAL A 238 -9.07 27.57 -11.42
N GLY A 239 -9.63 27.25 -10.24
CA GLY A 239 -8.96 26.44 -9.22
C GLY A 239 -8.84 25.00 -9.67
N LEU A 240 -7.66 24.42 -9.48
CA LEU A 240 -7.33 23.07 -9.91
C LEU A 240 -6.84 22.26 -8.72
N ILE A 241 -7.64 21.26 -8.33
CA ILE A 241 -7.36 20.38 -7.21
C ILE A 241 -7.23 18.95 -7.73
N VAL A 242 -6.18 18.26 -7.31
CA VAL A 242 -5.93 16.85 -7.60
C VAL A 242 -5.88 16.09 -6.27
N THR A 243 -6.48 14.92 -6.20
CA THR A 243 -6.43 14.06 -5.00
C THR A 243 -6.08 12.62 -5.38
N THR A 244 -5.26 11.98 -4.56
CA THR A 244 -4.72 10.63 -4.76
C THR A 244 -4.27 10.05 -3.41
N PHE A 245 -3.95 8.77 -3.37
CA PHE A 245 -3.26 8.13 -2.25
C PHE A 245 -1.90 8.78 -1.98
N SER A 246 -1.60 9.05 -0.70
CA SER A 246 -0.35 9.72 -0.31
C SER A 246 0.88 8.84 -0.49
N SER A 247 0.73 7.52 -0.43
CA SER A 247 1.79 6.54 -0.68
C SER A 247 2.22 6.46 -2.14
N HIS A 248 1.42 6.99 -3.07
CA HIS A 248 1.63 6.80 -4.50
C HIS A 248 2.59 7.84 -5.09
N ILE A 249 3.87 7.75 -4.72
CA ILE A 249 4.91 8.72 -5.12
C ILE A 249 5.07 8.84 -6.65
N ALA A 250 4.88 7.75 -7.40
CA ALA A 250 4.90 7.77 -8.86
C ALA A 250 3.79 8.66 -9.46
N ARG A 251 2.59 8.62 -8.87
CA ARG A 251 1.48 9.49 -9.26
C ARG A 251 1.74 10.95 -8.89
N LEU A 252 2.24 11.18 -7.68
CA LEU A 252 2.60 12.52 -7.21
C LEU A 252 3.68 13.17 -8.09
N LYS A 253 4.66 12.40 -8.56
CA LYS A 253 5.64 12.85 -9.56
C LYS A 253 4.95 13.32 -10.84
N SER A 254 4.04 12.53 -11.39
CA SER A 254 3.31 12.92 -12.62
C SER A 254 2.50 14.20 -12.42
N ILE A 255 1.81 14.33 -11.29
CA ILE A 255 1.05 15.54 -10.95
C ILE A 255 1.99 16.75 -10.86
N ALA A 256 3.13 16.63 -10.19
CA ALA A 256 4.10 17.71 -10.06
C ALA A 256 4.66 18.18 -11.42
N GLU A 257 5.06 17.23 -12.27
CA GLU A 257 5.58 17.52 -13.62
C GLU A 257 4.52 18.20 -14.51
N PHE A 258 3.27 17.73 -14.48
CA PHE A 258 2.19 18.34 -15.26
C PHE A 258 1.77 19.71 -14.71
N GLY A 259 1.76 19.89 -13.39
CA GLY A 259 1.55 21.21 -12.79
C GLY A 259 2.57 22.25 -13.27
N LYS A 260 3.84 21.85 -13.38
CA LYS A 260 4.91 22.69 -13.94
C LYS A 260 4.68 23.01 -15.42
N LYS A 261 4.33 22.00 -16.24
CA LYS A 261 3.99 22.20 -17.66
C LYS A 261 2.79 23.15 -17.86
N LEU A 262 1.85 23.16 -16.91
CA LEU A 262 0.71 24.10 -16.88
C LEU A 262 1.09 25.50 -16.35
N ASN A 263 2.37 25.76 -16.04
CA ASN A 263 2.85 26.99 -15.39
C ASN A 263 2.16 27.28 -14.05
N ARG A 264 1.78 26.23 -13.31
CA ARG A 264 1.15 26.33 -11.99
C ARG A 264 2.11 25.90 -10.89
N LYS A 265 2.14 26.63 -9.79
CA LYS A 265 2.85 26.25 -8.56
C LYS A 265 2.11 25.10 -7.89
N VAL A 266 2.80 23.98 -7.69
CA VAL A 266 2.21 22.77 -7.12
C VAL A 266 2.33 22.79 -5.60
N VAL A 267 1.21 22.65 -4.90
CA VAL A 267 1.14 22.75 -3.43
C VAL A 267 0.49 21.51 -2.85
N PHE A 268 1.22 20.78 -2.02
CA PHE A 268 0.76 19.54 -1.40
C PHE A 268 0.27 19.82 0.02
N LEU A 269 -0.98 19.43 0.30
CA LEU A 269 -1.69 19.73 1.54
C LEU A 269 -2.19 18.45 2.21
N GLY A 270 -1.69 18.17 3.43
CA GLY A 270 -2.20 17.08 4.27
C GLY A 270 -1.10 16.33 5.02
N ARG A 271 -1.40 15.85 6.23
CA ARG A 271 -0.43 15.16 7.09
C ARG A 271 0.17 13.92 6.40
N SER A 272 -0.68 13.08 5.80
CA SER A 272 -0.25 11.87 5.10
C SER A 272 0.64 12.18 3.89
N LEU A 273 0.35 13.22 3.10
CA LEU A 273 1.23 13.65 2.01
C LEU A 273 2.61 14.06 2.54
N ASN A 274 2.66 14.82 3.64
CA ASN A 274 3.94 15.21 4.26
C ASN A 274 4.72 13.99 4.77
N LYS A 275 4.04 13.02 5.37
CA LYS A 275 4.63 11.75 5.85
C LYS A 275 5.31 10.99 4.71
N TYR A 276 4.56 10.65 3.67
CA TYR A 276 5.08 9.81 2.58
C TYR A 276 6.07 10.55 1.68
N VAL A 277 5.81 11.82 1.33
CA VAL A 277 6.76 12.61 0.52
C VAL A 277 8.01 12.94 1.32
N GLY A 278 7.89 13.24 2.62
CA GLY A 278 9.04 13.45 3.50
C GLY A 278 9.91 12.21 3.61
N ALA A 279 9.31 11.03 3.76
CA ALA A 279 10.03 9.76 3.73
C ALA A 279 10.74 9.55 2.38
N ALA A 280 10.05 9.80 1.26
CA ALA A 280 10.63 9.68 -0.08
C ALA A 280 11.82 10.65 -0.29
N ILE A 281 11.75 11.87 0.25
CA ILE A 281 12.86 12.84 0.20
C ILE A 281 14.08 12.32 0.97
N LYS A 282 13.88 11.79 2.17
CA LYS A 282 14.97 11.31 3.03
C LYS A 282 15.73 10.12 2.44
N VAL A 283 15.06 9.28 1.65
CA VAL A 283 15.69 8.15 0.96
C VAL A 283 16.08 8.47 -0.49
N ASP A 284 16.00 9.74 -0.88
CA ASP A 284 16.30 10.28 -2.22
C ASP A 284 15.51 9.65 -3.38
N LEU A 285 14.24 9.31 -3.12
CA LEU A 285 13.28 8.77 -4.09
C LEU A 285 12.14 9.76 -4.41
N CYS A 286 12.38 11.06 -4.21
CA CYS A 286 11.45 12.14 -4.53
C CYS A 286 12.09 13.10 -5.56
N PRO A 287 12.08 12.75 -6.87
CA PRO A 287 12.75 13.54 -7.90
C PRO A 287 12.10 14.92 -8.12
N PHE A 288 10.84 15.09 -7.69
CA PHE A 288 10.07 16.32 -7.83
C PHE A 288 10.11 17.23 -6.59
N LYS A 289 10.99 16.95 -5.62
CA LYS A 289 11.07 17.68 -4.33
C LYS A 289 11.22 19.20 -4.49
N ASN A 290 11.88 19.65 -5.55
CA ASN A 290 12.10 21.07 -5.83
C ASN A 290 10.96 21.72 -6.63
N ASP A 291 10.04 20.93 -7.19
CA ASP A 291 8.93 21.42 -8.01
C ASP A 291 7.63 21.60 -7.20
N ILE A 292 7.66 21.29 -5.89
CA ILE A 292 6.49 21.30 -5.01
C ILE A 292 6.72 22.14 -3.75
N GLU A 293 5.62 22.60 -3.16
CA GLU A 293 5.58 23.16 -1.82
C GLU A 293 4.81 22.22 -0.88
N LEU A 294 5.48 21.71 0.16
CA LEU A 294 4.87 20.90 1.20
C LEU A 294 4.33 21.78 2.33
N VAL A 295 3.03 21.68 2.63
CA VAL A 295 2.41 22.44 3.72
C VAL A 295 1.72 21.51 4.71
N SER A 296 2.19 21.53 5.96
CA SER A 296 1.71 20.67 7.05
C SER A 296 1.07 21.45 8.20
N TYR A 297 1.69 22.55 8.62
CA TYR A 297 1.28 23.30 9.82
C TYR A 297 0.00 24.11 9.58
N ARG A 298 -0.96 24.02 10.50
CA ARG A 298 -2.29 24.64 10.37
C ARG A 298 -2.26 26.12 10.01
N ARG A 299 -1.47 26.95 10.72
CA ARG A 299 -1.37 28.40 10.43
C ARG A 299 -0.79 28.67 9.03
N ARG A 300 0.19 27.87 8.59
CA ARG A 300 0.77 27.97 7.24
C ARG A 300 -0.23 27.52 6.18
N LEU A 301 -1.01 26.47 6.46
CA LEU A 301 -2.08 25.96 5.61
C LEU A 301 -3.15 27.02 5.32
N GLU A 302 -3.70 27.66 6.35
CA GLU A 302 -4.75 28.68 6.18
C GLU A 302 -4.24 29.90 5.41
N LYS A 303 -3.04 30.41 5.74
CA LYS A 303 -2.40 31.50 4.99
C LYS A 303 -2.19 31.13 3.52
N LYS A 304 -1.71 29.91 3.25
CA LYS A 304 -1.45 29.44 1.90
C LYS A 304 -2.73 29.29 1.08
N LEU A 305 -3.77 28.72 1.67
CA LEU A 305 -5.06 28.54 1.01
C LEU A 305 -5.71 29.89 0.66
N LYS A 306 -5.60 30.90 1.53
CA LYS A 306 -6.06 32.26 1.22
C LYS A 306 -5.34 32.82 -0.02
N GLN A 307 -4.02 32.69 -0.07
CA GLN A 307 -3.20 33.10 -1.23
C GLN A 307 -3.63 32.35 -2.51
N ILE A 308 -3.86 31.04 -2.40
CA ILE A 308 -4.32 30.22 -3.53
C ILE A 308 -5.72 30.66 -3.98
N ASN A 309 -6.63 30.93 -3.06
CA ASN A 309 -7.99 31.35 -3.39
C ASN A 309 -8.04 32.66 -4.20
N GLU A 310 -7.15 33.61 -3.88
CA GLU A 310 -6.99 34.90 -4.57
C GLU A 310 -6.30 34.77 -5.94
N LYS A 311 -5.42 33.78 -6.12
CA LYS A 311 -4.57 33.60 -7.31
C LYS A 311 -4.70 32.20 -7.91
N ARG A 312 -5.90 31.63 -7.90
CA ARG A 312 -6.18 30.20 -8.14
C ARG A 312 -5.62 29.65 -9.46
N GLN A 313 -5.56 30.50 -10.48
CA GLN A 313 -5.01 30.18 -11.80
C GLN A 313 -3.51 29.87 -11.78
N ASN A 314 -2.78 30.36 -10.76
CA ASN A 314 -1.34 30.18 -10.62
C ASN A 314 -0.97 28.91 -9.83
N TYR A 315 -1.94 28.15 -9.33
CA TYR A 315 -1.70 27.04 -8.42
C TYR A 315 -2.38 25.75 -8.88
N MET A 316 -1.75 24.62 -8.58
CA MET A 316 -2.36 23.31 -8.58
C MET A 316 -2.23 22.75 -7.17
N VAL A 317 -3.36 22.43 -6.55
CA VAL A 317 -3.40 21.91 -5.18
C VAL A 317 -3.50 20.39 -5.24
N VAL A 318 -2.60 19.70 -4.54
CA VAL A 318 -2.70 18.27 -4.30
C VAL A 318 -3.05 18.04 -2.85
N CYS A 319 -4.15 17.35 -2.56
CA CYS A 319 -4.58 17.17 -1.19
C CYS A 319 -5.13 15.78 -0.88
N THR A 320 -5.16 15.42 0.40
CA THR A 320 -5.85 14.23 0.90
C THR A 320 -7.37 14.40 0.85
N GLY A 321 -8.11 13.29 0.97
CA GLY A 321 -9.59 13.29 0.93
C GLY A 321 -10.20 12.64 -0.31
N HIS A 322 -9.44 11.80 -1.02
CA HIS A 322 -9.86 11.14 -2.26
C HIS A 322 -11.02 10.14 -2.11
N GLN A 323 -11.25 9.60 -0.91
CA GLN A 323 -12.40 8.73 -0.58
C GLN A 323 -13.55 9.52 0.05
N GLY A 324 -13.43 10.85 0.16
CA GLY A 324 -14.41 11.67 0.88
C GLY A 324 -14.29 11.59 2.40
N GLU A 325 -13.14 11.15 2.92
CA GLU A 325 -12.90 10.93 4.35
C GLU A 325 -13.23 12.20 5.15
N PRO A 326 -14.13 12.14 6.16
CA PRO A 326 -14.46 13.27 7.00
C PRO A 326 -13.24 13.90 7.66
N GLY A 327 -13.16 15.23 7.63
CA GLY A 327 -12.02 15.96 8.22
C GLY A 327 -10.75 16.00 7.37
N SER A 328 -10.71 15.26 6.25
CA SER A 328 -9.66 15.40 5.22
C SER A 328 -9.60 16.82 4.66
N ILE A 329 -8.51 17.15 3.95
CA ILE A 329 -8.36 18.49 3.36
C ILE A 329 -9.48 18.74 2.36
N LEU A 330 -9.76 17.81 1.44
CA LEU A 330 -10.80 17.98 0.43
C LEU A 330 -12.20 18.10 1.05
N ASP A 331 -12.53 17.28 2.06
CA ASP A 331 -13.81 17.40 2.79
C ASP A 331 -13.95 18.78 3.46
N ARG A 332 -12.89 19.27 4.12
CA ARG A 332 -12.90 20.58 4.77
C ARG A 332 -13.01 21.73 3.77
N LEU A 333 -12.37 21.63 2.61
CA LEU A 333 -12.55 22.56 1.50
C LEU A 333 -14.00 22.55 1.00
N ALA A 334 -14.56 21.37 0.76
CA ALA A 334 -15.95 21.20 0.31
C ALA A 334 -16.99 21.60 1.36
N LYS A 335 -16.61 21.72 2.65
CA LYS A 335 -17.44 22.25 3.73
C LYS A 335 -17.18 23.73 4.05
N ASN A 336 -16.35 24.44 3.26
CA ASN A 336 -15.94 25.83 3.53
C ASN A 336 -15.27 26.00 4.92
N LYS A 337 -14.65 24.96 5.48
CA LYS A 337 -13.94 24.98 6.78
C LYS A 337 -12.47 25.42 6.67
N LEU A 338 -12.05 25.80 5.47
CA LEU A 338 -10.70 26.23 5.13
C LEU A 338 -10.81 27.39 4.12
N PRO A 339 -9.87 28.35 4.10
CA PRO A 339 -10.02 29.60 3.36
C PRO A 339 -9.71 29.46 1.86
N PHE A 340 -10.26 28.42 1.23
CA PHE A 340 -10.37 28.27 -0.22
C PHE A 340 -11.82 27.87 -0.51
N TYR A 341 -12.47 28.67 -1.34
CA TYR A 341 -13.88 28.54 -1.65
C TYR A 341 -14.01 28.16 -3.12
N PHE A 342 -14.58 26.99 -3.36
CA PHE A 342 -14.88 26.49 -4.69
C PHE A 342 -15.80 27.47 -5.44
N GLN A 343 -15.40 27.82 -6.65
CA GLN A 343 -16.18 28.62 -7.60
C GLN A 343 -16.70 27.73 -8.73
N LYS A 344 -17.70 28.24 -9.45
CA LYS A 344 -18.21 27.58 -10.66
C LYS A 344 -17.07 27.33 -11.64
N ASN A 345 -17.02 26.13 -12.22
CA ASN A 345 -16.01 25.62 -13.14
C ASN A 345 -14.64 25.29 -12.51
N ASP A 346 -14.42 25.49 -11.21
CA ASP A 346 -13.27 24.89 -10.53
C ASP A 346 -13.25 23.38 -10.76
N GLN A 347 -12.06 22.78 -10.76
CA GLN A 347 -11.86 21.39 -11.13
C GLN A 347 -11.32 20.58 -9.97
N VAL A 348 -11.89 19.38 -9.79
CA VAL A 348 -11.39 18.37 -8.87
C VAL A 348 -11.14 17.08 -9.65
N ILE A 349 -9.88 16.66 -9.68
CA ILE A 349 -9.43 15.44 -10.33
C ILE A 349 -9.17 14.39 -9.26
N PHE A 350 -9.98 13.34 -9.27
CA PHE A 350 -9.76 12.14 -8.46
C PHE A 350 -8.84 11.20 -9.22
N SER A 351 -7.55 11.30 -8.91
CA SER A 351 -6.52 10.41 -9.45
C SER A 351 -6.40 9.13 -8.63
N SER A 352 -7.54 8.50 -8.40
CA SER A 352 -7.71 7.27 -7.60
C SER A 352 -9.08 6.68 -7.92
N SER A 353 -9.24 5.39 -7.62
CA SER A 353 -10.55 4.74 -7.54
C SER A 353 -11.12 4.87 -6.13
N VAL A 354 -12.45 4.77 -6.04
CA VAL A 354 -13.14 4.62 -4.75
C VAL A 354 -12.93 3.18 -4.29
N ILE A 355 -12.50 2.99 -3.05
CA ILE A 355 -12.42 1.67 -2.44
C ILE A 355 -13.85 1.15 -2.30
N PRO A 356 -14.16 -0.10 -2.72
CA PRO A 356 -15.52 -0.60 -2.81
C PRO A 356 -16.10 -1.03 -1.45
N THR A 357 -15.95 -0.21 -0.42
CA THR A 357 -16.63 -0.38 0.87
C THR A 357 -17.83 0.58 0.97
N PRO A 358 -18.93 0.18 1.64
CA PRO A 358 -20.10 1.04 1.79
C PRO A 358 -19.77 2.43 2.37
N VAL A 359 -18.87 2.49 3.36
CA VAL A 359 -18.44 3.74 4.02
C VAL A 359 -17.73 4.68 3.03
N ASN A 360 -16.80 4.16 2.23
CA ASN A 360 -16.08 4.97 1.25
C ASN A 360 -17.00 5.45 0.12
N ILE A 361 -17.92 4.61 -0.33
CA ILE A 361 -18.90 4.96 -1.36
C ILE A 361 -19.83 6.09 -0.87
N ASP A 362 -20.39 5.97 0.34
CA ASP A 362 -21.27 7.00 0.92
C ASP A 362 -20.52 8.32 1.17
N ASN A 363 -19.32 8.25 1.78
CA ASN A 363 -18.47 9.43 1.99
C ASN A 363 -18.15 10.14 0.68
N ARG A 364 -17.83 9.36 -0.35
CA ARG A 364 -17.54 9.89 -1.68
C ARG A 364 -18.76 10.53 -2.32
N ASN A 365 -19.93 9.89 -2.26
CA ASN A 365 -21.18 10.46 -2.81
C ASN A 365 -21.51 11.80 -2.17
N ARG A 366 -21.41 11.90 -0.84
CA ARG A 366 -21.64 13.16 -0.10
C ARG A 366 -20.66 14.26 -0.50
N LEU A 367 -19.39 13.92 -0.72
CA LEU A 367 -18.39 14.88 -1.20
C LEU A 367 -18.74 15.37 -2.62
N ASP A 368 -19.02 14.44 -3.53
CA ASP A 368 -19.35 14.73 -4.92
C ASP A 368 -20.59 15.63 -5.03
N GLU A 369 -21.64 15.36 -4.24
CA GLU A 369 -22.83 16.22 -4.18
C GLU A 369 -22.50 17.66 -3.76
N ARG A 370 -21.67 17.84 -2.72
CA ARG A 370 -21.26 19.17 -2.24
C ARG A 370 -20.44 19.94 -3.26
N LEU A 371 -19.58 19.25 -4.01
CA LEU A 371 -18.78 19.83 -5.08
C LEU A 371 -19.68 20.21 -6.26
N LYS A 372 -20.55 19.31 -6.71
CA LYS A 372 -21.51 19.54 -7.81
C LYS A 372 -22.46 20.70 -7.51
N LYS A 373 -22.97 20.82 -6.28
CA LYS A 373 -23.80 21.97 -5.85
C LYS A 373 -23.12 23.33 -6.01
N ARG A 374 -21.78 23.37 -6.10
CA ARG A 374 -20.99 24.59 -6.34
C ARG A 374 -20.58 24.78 -7.80
N GLY A 375 -21.03 23.91 -8.70
CA GLY A 375 -20.64 23.94 -10.12
C GLY A 375 -19.19 23.50 -10.35
N VAL A 376 -18.61 22.72 -9.44
CA VAL A 376 -17.29 22.11 -9.63
C VAL A 376 -17.38 21.01 -10.69
N ARG A 377 -16.40 20.98 -11.59
CA ARG A 377 -16.22 19.93 -12.58
C ARG A 377 -15.39 18.81 -11.95
N ILE A 378 -15.97 17.61 -11.90
CA ILE A 378 -15.36 16.44 -11.28
C ILE A 378 -14.84 15.51 -12.37
N PHE A 379 -13.57 15.13 -12.30
CA PHE A 379 -12.96 14.12 -13.16
C PHE A 379 -12.62 12.88 -12.31
N ASN A 380 -13.23 11.74 -12.65
CA ASN A 380 -13.15 10.52 -11.86
C ASN A 380 -12.26 9.47 -12.50
N ASN A 381 -11.77 8.54 -11.67
CA ASN A 381 -11.09 7.31 -12.09
C ASN A 381 -9.88 7.54 -13.01
N VAL A 382 -9.11 8.61 -12.77
CA VAL A 382 -7.80 8.82 -13.41
C VAL A 382 -6.76 7.94 -12.69
N HIS A 383 -6.87 6.63 -12.87
CA HIS A 383 -6.23 5.64 -12.03
C HIS A 383 -6.08 4.28 -12.72
N VAL A 384 -5.05 3.54 -12.33
CA VAL A 384 -4.88 2.11 -12.58
C VAL A 384 -4.55 1.42 -11.26
N SER A 385 -4.95 0.17 -11.10
CA SER A 385 -4.68 -0.60 -9.88
C SER A 385 -3.18 -0.80 -9.64
N GLY A 386 -2.82 -0.98 -8.38
CA GLY A 386 -1.50 -1.47 -7.96
C GLY A 386 -1.40 -3.00 -7.91
N HIS A 387 -2.54 -3.70 -7.92
CA HIS A 387 -2.64 -5.15 -7.71
C HIS A 387 -2.78 -5.92 -9.02
N ALA A 388 -2.39 -7.19 -9.01
CA ALA A 388 -2.31 -8.07 -10.16
C ALA A 388 -3.72 -8.45 -10.60
N GLY A 389 -3.98 -8.37 -11.91
CA GLY A 389 -5.17 -8.99 -12.49
C GLY A 389 -4.93 -10.48 -12.74
N ARG A 390 -5.96 -11.20 -13.18
CA ARG A 390 -5.87 -12.63 -13.48
C ARG A 390 -4.68 -12.99 -14.37
N GLU A 391 -4.40 -12.19 -15.39
CA GLU A 391 -3.29 -12.48 -16.33
C GLU A 391 -1.91 -12.17 -15.75
N ASP A 392 -1.78 -11.21 -14.84
CA ASP A 392 -0.52 -10.99 -14.13
C ASP A 392 -0.24 -12.14 -13.14
N LEU A 393 -1.29 -12.71 -12.55
CA LEU A 393 -1.20 -13.89 -11.69
C LEU A 393 -0.82 -15.12 -12.50
N ARG A 394 -1.43 -15.31 -13.68
CA ARG A 394 -1.09 -16.39 -14.61
C ARG A 394 0.40 -16.33 -14.98
N ASP A 395 0.86 -15.18 -15.45
CA ASP A 395 2.26 -14.92 -15.81
C ASP A 395 3.21 -15.27 -14.64
N LEU A 396 2.86 -14.89 -13.40
CA LEU A 396 3.67 -15.19 -12.22
C LEU A 396 3.70 -16.70 -11.92
N ILE A 397 2.54 -17.37 -11.87
CA ILE A 397 2.46 -18.79 -11.53
C ILE A 397 3.17 -19.64 -12.58
N GLU A 398 3.00 -19.35 -13.88
CA GLU A 398 3.71 -20.06 -14.95
C GLU A 398 5.23 -19.86 -14.90
N MET A 399 5.68 -18.68 -14.46
CA MET A 399 7.10 -18.36 -14.29
C MET A 399 7.71 -19.06 -13.09
N ILE A 400 6.99 -19.11 -11.97
CA ILE A 400 7.50 -19.63 -10.69
C ILE A 400 7.35 -21.14 -10.57
N LYS A 401 6.24 -21.70 -11.09
CA LYS A 401 5.87 -23.11 -10.97
C LYS A 401 5.97 -23.64 -9.53
N PRO A 402 5.32 -22.99 -8.55
CA PRO A 402 5.38 -23.40 -7.15
C PRO A 402 4.75 -24.79 -6.96
N GLU A 403 5.17 -25.53 -5.93
CA GLU A 403 4.49 -26.78 -5.53
C GLU A 403 3.14 -26.51 -4.86
N ILE A 404 3.10 -25.47 -4.01
CA ILE A 404 1.95 -25.08 -3.20
C ILE A 404 1.63 -23.60 -3.43
N ILE A 405 0.34 -23.29 -3.56
CA ILE A 405 -0.20 -21.94 -3.79
C ILE A 405 -1.19 -21.63 -2.69
N ILE A 406 -0.97 -20.52 -1.99
CA ILE A 406 -1.83 -20.04 -0.91
C ILE A 406 -2.35 -18.66 -1.30
N PRO A 407 -3.57 -18.57 -1.86
CA PRO A 407 -4.23 -17.30 -2.15
C PRO A 407 -4.41 -16.46 -0.86
N ALA A 408 -4.11 -15.17 -0.94
CA ALA A 408 -4.19 -14.24 0.18
C ALA A 408 -4.66 -12.84 -0.27
N HIS A 409 -4.74 -11.92 0.68
CA HIS A 409 -5.10 -10.51 0.50
C HIS A 409 -6.50 -10.29 -0.07
N GLY A 410 -7.49 -10.95 0.52
CA GLY A 410 -8.88 -10.82 0.11
C GLY A 410 -9.81 -11.68 0.95
N SER A 411 -11.12 -11.42 0.80
CA SER A 411 -12.15 -12.37 1.25
C SER A 411 -12.17 -13.61 0.37
N HIS A 412 -12.86 -14.67 0.81
CA HIS A 412 -13.07 -15.87 -0.02
C HIS A 412 -13.65 -15.57 -1.39
N GLU A 413 -14.56 -14.61 -1.50
CA GLU A 413 -15.09 -14.17 -2.80
C GLU A 413 -14.01 -13.63 -3.75
N LYS A 414 -12.95 -13.02 -3.19
CA LYS A 414 -11.80 -12.50 -3.94
C LYS A 414 -10.73 -13.54 -4.18
N THR A 415 -10.49 -14.46 -3.25
CA THR A 415 -9.41 -15.45 -3.33
C THR A 415 -9.82 -16.72 -4.07
N HIS A 416 -11.10 -17.09 -4.06
CA HIS A 416 -11.60 -18.30 -4.73
C HIS A 416 -11.31 -18.36 -6.24
N PRO A 417 -11.44 -17.28 -7.02
CA PRO A 417 -11.12 -17.33 -8.46
C PRO A 417 -9.65 -17.65 -8.77
N MET A 418 -8.76 -17.57 -7.78
CA MET A 418 -7.39 -18.04 -7.89
C MET A 418 -7.32 -19.57 -7.98
N VAL A 419 -8.25 -20.30 -7.37
CA VAL A 419 -8.37 -21.76 -7.50
C VAL A 419 -8.65 -22.11 -8.96
N ASP A 420 -9.65 -21.47 -9.56
CA ASP A 420 -10.00 -21.67 -10.98
C ASP A 420 -8.80 -21.40 -11.90
N LEU A 421 -8.06 -20.30 -11.65
CA LEU A 421 -6.85 -19.98 -12.41
C LEU A 421 -5.79 -21.08 -12.28
N CYS A 422 -5.59 -21.60 -11.07
CA CYS A 422 -4.60 -22.64 -10.82
C CYS A 422 -5.01 -23.97 -11.49
N GLU A 423 -6.30 -24.31 -11.50
CA GLU A 423 -6.81 -25.50 -12.20
C GLU A 423 -6.60 -25.41 -13.72
N GLU A 424 -6.81 -24.24 -14.33
CA GLU A 424 -6.46 -23.99 -15.73
C GLU A 424 -4.98 -24.24 -16.03
N LEU A 425 -4.10 -23.99 -15.06
CA LEU A 425 -2.66 -24.21 -15.14
C LEU A 425 -2.24 -25.64 -14.74
N GLY A 426 -3.20 -26.53 -14.45
CA GLY A 426 -2.97 -27.94 -14.15
C GLY A 426 -2.68 -28.26 -12.68
N TYR A 427 -2.86 -27.29 -11.78
CA TYR A 427 -2.82 -27.53 -10.34
C TYR A 427 -4.12 -28.19 -9.86
N LYS A 428 -4.03 -28.92 -8.75
CA LYS A 428 -5.21 -29.56 -8.15
C LYS A 428 -5.57 -28.87 -6.83
N ASN A 429 -6.85 -28.52 -6.69
CA ASN A 429 -7.37 -28.07 -5.41
C ASN A 429 -7.15 -29.14 -4.32
N ASP A 430 -6.94 -28.71 -3.07
CA ASP A 430 -6.65 -29.55 -1.90
C ASP A 430 -5.37 -30.41 -1.99
N LYS A 431 -4.56 -30.21 -3.04
CA LYS A 431 -3.25 -30.85 -3.20
C LYS A 431 -2.14 -29.83 -3.41
N ASN A 432 -2.41 -28.83 -4.24
CA ASN A 432 -1.49 -27.76 -4.56
C ASN A 432 -2.01 -26.41 -4.12
N VAL A 433 -3.31 -26.17 -4.20
CA VAL A 433 -3.93 -24.89 -3.86
C VAL A 433 -4.67 -25.03 -2.54
N PHE A 434 -4.41 -24.14 -1.59
CA PHE A 434 -5.02 -24.16 -0.26
C PHE A 434 -5.56 -22.77 0.11
N LEU A 435 -6.88 -22.67 0.20
CA LEU A 435 -7.55 -21.50 0.78
C LEU A 435 -7.51 -21.62 2.30
N LEU A 436 -6.89 -20.64 2.95
CA LEU A 436 -6.82 -20.57 4.42
C LEU A 436 -7.74 -19.47 4.92
N ASN A 437 -8.26 -19.66 6.13
CA ASN A 437 -8.83 -18.58 6.94
C ASN A 437 -7.77 -17.98 7.86
N ASP A 438 -8.02 -16.76 8.35
CA ASP A 438 -7.27 -16.24 9.49
C ASP A 438 -7.29 -17.24 10.67
N LYS A 439 -6.12 -17.40 11.30
CA LYS A 439 -5.75 -18.34 12.37
C LYS A 439 -5.60 -19.80 11.97
N GLU A 440 -5.75 -20.13 10.69
CA GLU A 440 -5.41 -21.46 10.19
C GLU A 440 -3.92 -21.58 9.85
N TYR A 441 -3.48 -22.81 9.63
CA TYR A 441 -2.13 -23.10 9.18
C TYR A 441 -2.11 -24.23 8.16
N LEU A 442 -1.08 -24.21 7.32
CA LEU A 442 -0.73 -25.30 6.43
C LEU A 442 0.60 -25.90 6.89
N GLU A 443 0.64 -27.23 6.99
CA GLU A 443 1.87 -28.00 7.19
C GLU A 443 2.40 -28.44 5.83
N LEU A 444 3.67 -28.14 5.55
CA LEU A 444 4.33 -28.31 4.24
C LEU A 444 5.16 -29.60 4.15
#